data_AF-A0AAW2YP09-F1
#
_entry.id   AF-A0AAW2YP09-F1
#
_cell.length_a   1.000
_cell.length_b   1.000
_cell.length_c   1.000
_cell.angle_alpha   90.00
_cell.angle_beta   90.00
_cell.angle_gamma   90.00
#
_symmetry.space_group_name_H-M   'P 1'
#
loop_
_entity.id
_entity.type
_entity.pdbx_description
1 polymer ?
#
loop_
_entity_poly.entity_id
_entity_poly.type
_entity_poly.pdbx_seq_one_letter_code
_entity_poly.pdbx_strand_id
1 'polypeptide(L)'
;MVDEREPDSGEPIYVKEKEHPILHRAKSSVLNFFHVPLRKIAPFVSSAIFCIIITYIMAVAQVVVQNYSIKMKVDRNPPVFDLGFKILPYVHHETLPDYLTLGYLGISFLIILFTRKMSVAVDAARRLLIVLGVVFFIRAVSISVTWLPNPFPLCKASELGNPLVEALLILAAQAKTCQDCFFSGHSVAITLSCMLWYDYLNTKIWIRLLAIPAAFIGALVILLCRFHYTVDVIFGFLITFLMWKYYHMFLHRIERYLVKKHVEMLKKQKSKPPSLYKLAKGFVRREMGQVEECDINYIQDVLKHEPIESHRKGKDDVRTIFVMAVLKAVTWHESWGYLLELPIMHYEQV
;
A
#
# COMPACT_ATOMS: atom_id res chain seq x y z
N MET A 1 -80.98 25.69 12.77
CA MET A 1 -79.93 24.65 12.78
C MET A 1 -78.76 25.20 12.00
N VAL A 2 -77.80 25.80 12.70
CA VAL A 2 -76.52 26.22 12.15
C VAL A 2 -75.58 25.09 12.49
N ASP A 3 -75.12 24.37 11.47
CA ASP A 3 -74.28 23.19 11.61
C ASP A 3 -72.80 23.62 11.56
N GLU A 4 -72.11 23.44 12.69
CA GLU A 4 -70.70 23.75 12.90
C GLU A 4 -69.85 22.71 12.16
N ARG A 5 -69.07 23.15 11.16
CA ARG A 5 -68.02 22.33 10.56
C ARG A 5 -66.69 22.57 11.29
N GLU A 6 -66.20 21.52 11.95
CA GLU A 6 -64.87 21.45 12.57
C GLU A 6 -63.73 21.71 11.57
N PRO A 7 -62.58 22.25 12.02
CA PRO A 7 -61.43 22.52 11.16
C PRO A 7 -60.59 21.26 10.92
N ASP A 8 -60.23 21.07 9.65
CA ASP A 8 -59.40 20.00 9.10
C ASP A 8 -58.04 19.90 9.84
N SER A 9 -57.76 18.74 10.41
CA SER A 9 -56.52 18.43 11.13
C SER A 9 -55.38 18.30 10.13
N GLY A 10 -54.57 19.35 9.97
CA GLY A 10 -53.36 19.32 9.16
C GLY A 10 -52.35 18.28 9.66
N GLU A 11 -52.13 17.23 8.88
CA GLU A 11 -51.01 16.32 9.09
C GLU A 11 -49.67 17.08 8.96
N PRO A 12 -48.70 16.86 9.87
CA PRO A 12 -47.39 17.45 9.75
C PRO A 12 -46.65 16.86 8.55
N ILE A 13 -46.36 17.72 7.56
CA ILE A 13 -45.48 17.40 6.44
C ILE A 13 -44.07 17.12 6.99
N TYR A 14 -43.72 15.86 7.15
CA TYR A 14 -42.35 15.43 7.42
C TYR A 14 -41.49 15.74 6.18
N VAL A 15 -40.83 16.90 6.19
CA VAL A 15 -39.76 17.20 5.24
C VAL A 15 -38.62 16.23 5.54
N LYS A 16 -38.47 15.17 4.73
CA LYS A 16 -37.26 14.35 4.71
C LYS A 16 -36.10 15.27 4.35
N GLU A 17 -35.31 15.65 5.35
CA GLU A 17 -34.07 16.37 5.19
C GLU A 17 -33.19 15.58 4.21
N LYS A 18 -32.96 16.11 3.01
CA LYS A 18 -32.11 15.45 2.01
C LYS A 18 -30.69 15.44 2.56
N GLU A 19 -30.25 14.28 3.07
CA GLU A 19 -28.88 14.11 3.53
C GLU A 19 -27.89 14.56 2.46
N HIS A 20 -26.91 15.37 2.87
CA HIS A 20 -25.90 15.89 1.96
C HIS A 20 -25.18 14.72 1.27
N PRO A 21 -24.93 14.75 -0.06
CA PRO A 21 -24.40 13.61 -0.81
C PRO A 21 -23.06 13.07 -0.30
N ILE A 22 -22.27 13.91 0.38
CA ILE A 22 -21.03 13.51 1.07
C ILE A 22 -21.34 12.64 2.29
N LEU A 23 -22.33 13.02 3.11
CA LEU A 23 -22.73 12.30 4.31
C LEU A 23 -23.35 10.94 3.94
N HIS A 24 -24.21 10.91 2.93
CA HIS A 24 -24.76 9.66 2.39
C HIS A 24 -23.65 8.72 1.86
N ARG A 25 -22.65 9.27 1.14
CA ARG A 25 -21.50 8.48 0.67
C ARG A 25 -20.66 7.95 1.84
N ALA A 26 -20.39 8.77 2.86
CA ALA A 26 -19.64 8.35 4.03
C ALA A 26 -20.36 7.20 4.78
N LYS A 27 -21.67 7.35 5.02
CA LYS A 27 -22.51 6.27 5.61
C LYS A 27 -22.50 5.00 4.76
N SER A 28 -22.65 5.13 3.44
CA SER A 28 -22.64 3.99 2.51
C SER A 28 -21.27 3.29 2.48
N SER A 29 -20.16 4.03 2.51
CA SER A 29 -18.82 3.46 2.61
C SER A 29 -18.64 2.65 3.89
N VAL A 30 -19.11 3.17 5.03
CA VAL A 30 -19.06 2.48 6.34
C VAL A 30 -19.94 1.23 6.35
N LEU A 31 -21.17 1.29 5.82
CA LEU A 31 -22.07 0.12 5.73
C LEU A 31 -21.53 -0.99 4.80
N ASN A 32 -20.85 -0.60 3.72
CA ASN A 32 -20.21 -1.54 2.79
C ASN A 32 -18.95 -2.20 3.37
N PHE A 33 -18.40 -1.71 4.49
CA PHE A 33 -17.29 -2.35 5.20
C PHE A 33 -17.68 -3.75 5.68
N PHE A 34 -18.92 -3.94 6.14
CA PHE A 34 -19.44 -5.24 6.57
C PHE A 34 -19.67 -6.23 5.42
N HIS A 35 -19.58 -5.77 4.16
CA HIS A 35 -19.77 -6.58 2.96
C HIS A 35 -18.45 -6.89 2.22
N VAL A 36 -17.29 -6.62 2.84
CA VAL A 36 -16.00 -7.07 2.30
C VAL A 36 -15.98 -8.61 2.34
N PRO A 37 -15.69 -9.29 1.22
CA PRO A 37 -15.69 -10.75 1.22
C PRO A 37 -14.59 -11.24 2.16
N LEU A 38 -14.92 -12.18 3.06
CA LEU A 38 -14.02 -12.72 4.10
C LEU A 38 -12.64 -13.12 3.56
N ARG A 39 -12.60 -13.62 2.32
CA ARG A 39 -11.36 -13.97 1.60
C ARG A 39 -10.34 -12.84 1.46
N LYS A 40 -10.76 -11.56 1.53
CA LYS A 40 -9.87 -10.39 1.47
C LYS A 40 -9.38 -9.90 2.83
N ILE A 41 -10.05 -10.32 3.91
CA ILE A 41 -9.70 -9.90 5.27
C ILE A 41 -8.39 -10.57 5.70
N ALA A 42 -8.25 -11.89 5.52
CA ALA A 42 -7.04 -12.60 5.96
C ALA A 42 -5.74 -12.07 5.29
N PRO A 43 -5.67 -11.86 3.96
CA PRO A 43 -4.49 -11.26 3.33
C PRO A 43 -4.20 -9.82 3.75
N PHE A 44 -5.25 -9.04 4.07
CA PHE A 44 -5.08 -7.69 4.60
C PHE A 44 -4.48 -7.74 6.00
N VAL A 45 -5.03 -8.55 6.90
CA VAL A 45 -4.54 -8.72 8.28
C VAL A 45 -3.10 -9.23 8.28
N SER A 46 -2.76 -10.22 7.45
CA SER A 46 -1.39 -10.71 7.34
C SER A 46 -0.41 -9.62 6.89
N SER A 47 -0.82 -8.77 5.93
CA SER A 47 -0.01 -7.65 5.45
C SER A 47 0.16 -6.57 6.51
N ALA A 48 -0.87 -6.30 7.30
CA ALA A 48 -0.81 -5.38 8.44
C ALA A 48 0.14 -5.90 9.53
N ILE A 49 0.04 -7.18 9.91
CA ILE A 49 0.94 -7.82 10.88
C ILE A 49 2.39 -7.75 10.38
N PHE A 50 2.64 -8.11 9.12
CA PHE A 50 3.96 -7.99 8.50
C PHE A 50 4.50 -6.57 8.60
N CYS A 51 3.72 -5.57 8.18
CA CYS A 51 4.14 -4.17 8.22
C CYS A 51 4.44 -3.70 9.66
N ILE A 52 3.60 -4.06 10.63
CA ILE A 52 3.77 -3.70 12.05
C ILE A 52 5.08 -4.31 12.59
N ILE A 53 5.31 -5.61 12.36
CA ILE A 53 6.52 -6.30 12.81
C ILE A 53 7.76 -5.64 12.23
N ILE A 54 7.78 -5.38 10.93
CA ILE A 54 8.94 -4.78 10.27
C ILE A 54 9.17 -3.34 10.71
N THR A 55 8.10 -2.57 10.89
CA THR A 55 8.20 -1.17 11.36
C THR A 55 8.72 -1.13 12.80
N TYR A 56 8.34 -2.09 13.63
CA TYR A 56 8.90 -2.26 14.97
C TYR A 56 10.39 -2.63 14.93
N ILE A 57 10.79 -3.59 14.09
CA ILE A 57 12.21 -3.94 13.88
C ILE A 57 13.01 -2.71 13.43
N MET A 58 12.48 -1.91 12.50
CA MET A 58 13.10 -0.67 12.06
C MET A 58 13.26 0.32 13.21
N ALA A 59 12.23 0.52 14.05
CA ALA A 59 12.31 1.41 15.20
C ALA A 59 13.35 0.94 16.23
N VAL A 60 13.41 -0.36 16.51
CA VAL A 60 14.45 -0.94 17.37
C VAL A 60 15.85 -0.68 16.79
N ALA A 61 16.04 -0.86 15.48
CA ALA A 61 17.31 -0.57 14.82
C ALA A 61 17.71 0.91 14.98
N GLN A 62 16.77 1.85 14.83
CA GLN A 62 17.02 3.28 15.05
C GLN A 62 17.48 3.57 16.49
N VAL A 63 16.81 3.00 17.51
CA VAL A 63 17.19 3.21 18.92
C VAL A 63 18.55 2.60 19.23
N VAL A 64 18.80 1.38 18.75
CA VAL A 64 20.07 0.69 18.98
C VAL A 64 21.22 1.51 18.39
N VAL A 65 21.07 1.98 17.15
CA VAL A 65 22.08 2.83 16.49
C VAL A 65 22.25 4.16 17.21
N GLN A 66 21.17 4.78 17.68
CA GLN A 66 21.23 5.99 18.50
C GLN A 66 22.06 5.78 19.77
N ASN A 67 21.78 4.72 20.53
CA ASN A 67 22.47 4.40 21.77
C ASN A 67 23.96 4.09 21.54
N TYR A 68 24.28 3.35 20.47
CA TYR A 68 25.67 3.11 20.08
C TYR A 68 26.39 4.40 19.66
N SER A 69 25.74 5.27 18.88
CA SER A 69 26.31 6.56 18.47
C SER A 69 26.65 7.45 19.67
N ILE A 70 25.75 7.53 20.65
CA ILE A 70 26.00 8.25 21.91
C ILE A 70 27.21 7.65 22.65
N LYS A 71 27.24 6.32 22.80
CA LYS A 71 28.33 5.61 23.52
C LYS A 71 29.68 5.79 22.84
N MET A 72 29.71 5.75 21.51
CA MET A 72 30.93 5.92 20.72
C MET A 72 31.35 7.38 20.57
N LYS A 73 30.55 8.34 21.06
CA LYS A 73 30.76 9.78 20.88
C LYS A 73 31.06 10.14 19.43
N VAL A 74 30.32 9.52 18.50
CA VAL A 74 30.46 9.79 17.06
C VAL A 74 30.34 11.30 16.87
N ASP A 75 31.39 11.92 16.33
CA ASP A 75 31.48 13.36 16.23
C ASP A 75 30.30 13.87 15.41
N ARG A 76 29.46 14.70 16.04
CA ARG A 76 28.20 15.15 15.44
C ARG A 76 28.41 16.33 14.49
N ASN A 77 29.63 16.88 14.46
CA ASN A 77 29.97 18.06 13.69
C ASN A 77 31.37 17.97 13.07
N PRO A 78 31.58 18.55 11.87
CA PRO A 78 30.55 19.11 11.00
C PRO A 78 29.75 18.00 10.28
N PRO A 79 28.51 18.29 9.82
CA PRO A 79 27.75 17.36 8.99
C PRO A 79 28.51 17.05 7.70
N VAL A 80 28.17 15.90 7.10
CA VAL A 80 28.75 15.50 5.82
C VAL A 80 28.38 16.53 4.75
N PHE A 81 29.29 16.75 3.79
CA PHE A 81 29.03 17.63 2.67
C PHE A 81 27.77 17.18 1.92
N ASP A 82 26.87 18.13 1.69
CA ASP A 82 25.63 17.90 0.95
C ASP A 82 25.34 19.07 0.02
N LEU A 83 25.06 18.75 -1.25
CA LEU A 83 24.85 19.76 -2.28
C LEU A 83 23.55 20.53 -2.09
N GLY A 84 22.46 19.85 -1.71
CA GLY A 84 21.17 20.51 -1.46
C GLY A 84 21.29 21.49 -0.31
N PHE A 85 22.07 21.15 0.71
CA PHE A 85 22.38 22.01 1.84
C PHE A 85 23.20 23.24 1.48
N LYS A 86 24.00 23.19 0.42
CA LYS A 86 24.75 24.35 -0.07
C LYS A 86 23.87 25.30 -0.90
N ILE A 87 22.89 24.75 -1.62
CA ILE A 87 22.05 25.49 -2.56
C ILE A 87 20.82 26.10 -1.88
N LEU A 88 20.19 25.36 -0.97
CA LEU A 88 18.93 25.73 -0.35
C LEU A 88 19.15 26.52 0.95
N PRO A 89 18.27 27.48 1.29
CA PRO A 89 18.33 28.15 2.59
C PRO A 89 17.99 27.17 3.74
N TYR A 90 18.39 27.52 4.96
CA TYR A 90 18.00 26.76 6.16
C TYR A 90 16.73 27.34 6.78
N VAL A 91 15.78 26.47 7.13
CA VAL A 91 14.54 26.78 7.81
C VAL A 91 14.54 26.13 9.20
N HIS A 92 14.44 26.94 10.25
CA HIS A 92 14.52 26.48 11.65
C HIS A 92 13.18 25.91 12.17
N HIS A 93 12.71 24.82 11.59
CA HIS A 93 11.50 24.12 12.05
C HIS A 93 11.68 22.60 12.07
N GLU A 94 12.01 22.04 13.23
CA GLU A 94 12.33 20.60 13.37
C GLU A 94 11.11 19.68 13.18
N THR A 95 9.91 20.13 13.57
CA THR A 95 8.68 19.32 13.52
C THR A 95 7.93 19.44 12.19
N LEU A 96 8.32 20.38 11.32
CA LEU A 96 7.61 20.64 10.08
C LEU A 96 7.60 19.42 9.13
N PRO A 97 8.71 18.67 8.94
CA PRO A 97 8.69 17.44 8.15
C PRO A 97 7.76 16.37 8.71
N ASP A 98 7.67 16.24 10.04
CA ASP A 98 6.79 15.27 10.71
C ASP A 98 5.32 15.59 10.46
N TYR A 99 4.90 16.84 10.72
CA TYR A 99 3.53 17.27 10.46
C TYR A 99 3.14 17.17 8.99
N LEU A 100 4.07 17.53 8.10
CA LEU A 100 3.84 17.41 6.68
C LEU A 100 3.59 15.94 6.31
N THR A 101 4.47 15.04 6.76
CA THR A 101 4.34 13.59 6.52
C THR A 101 3.03 13.03 7.06
N LEU A 102 2.63 13.43 8.27
CA LEU A 102 1.34 13.07 8.85
C LEU A 102 0.18 13.57 7.98
N GLY A 103 0.27 14.78 7.42
CA GLY A 103 -0.68 15.31 6.45
C GLY A 103 -0.80 14.46 5.18
N TYR A 104 0.33 14.04 4.59
CA TYR A 104 0.35 13.14 3.43
C TYR A 104 -0.33 11.79 3.74
N LEU A 105 -0.02 11.20 4.90
CA LEU A 105 -0.64 9.96 5.36
C LEU A 105 -2.14 10.14 5.63
N GLY A 106 -2.55 11.26 6.23
CA GLY A 106 -3.95 11.62 6.45
C GLY A 106 -4.74 11.73 5.15
N ILE A 107 -4.23 12.46 4.16
CA ILE A 107 -4.85 12.56 2.83
C ILE A 107 -4.92 11.19 2.16
N SER A 108 -3.86 10.38 2.27
CA SER A 108 -3.82 9.00 1.75
C SER A 108 -4.90 8.13 2.36
N PHE A 109 -5.08 8.22 3.67
CA PHE A 109 -6.14 7.52 4.39
C PHE A 109 -7.53 7.95 3.91
N LEU A 110 -7.77 9.27 3.77
CA LEU A 110 -9.03 9.78 3.22
C LEU A 110 -9.28 9.26 1.80
N ILE A 111 -8.26 9.23 0.94
CA ILE A 111 -8.40 8.69 -0.43
C ILE A 111 -8.81 7.22 -0.40
N ILE A 112 -8.19 6.40 0.45
CA ILE A 112 -8.54 4.99 0.63
C ILE A 112 -10.00 4.86 1.09
N LEU A 113 -10.40 5.61 2.13
CA LEU A 113 -11.77 5.59 2.67
C LEU A 113 -12.84 6.05 1.66
N PHE A 114 -12.52 7.03 0.81
CA PHE A 114 -13.46 7.58 -0.17
C PHE A 114 -13.35 6.94 -1.56
N THR A 115 -12.55 5.88 -1.72
CA THR A 115 -12.59 5.08 -2.94
C THR A 115 -13.99 4.51 -3.17
N ARG A 116 -14.41 4.40 -4.45
CA ARG A 116 -15.80 4.04 -4.83
C ARG A 116 -16.27 2.68 -4.31
N LYS A 117 -15.36 1.76 -4.02
CA LYS A 117 -15.69 0.41 -3.54
C LYS A 117 -14.72 0.02 -2.44
N MET A 118 -15.24 -0.43 -1.31
CA MET A 118 -14.42 -0.89 -0.16
C MET A 118 -13.46 -2.02 -0.53
N SER A 119 -13.82 -2.87 -1.48
CA SER A 119 -12.88 -3.87 -1.98
C SER A 119 -11.64 -3.25 -2.64
N VAL A 120 -11.76 -2.13 -3.38
CA VAL A 120 -10.58 -1.42 -3.92
C VAL A 120 -9.76 -0.88 -2.76
N ALA A 121 -10.43 -0.30 -1.76
CA ALA A 121 -9.79 0.30 -0.58
C ALA A 121 -8.91 -0.72 0.16
N VAL A 122 -9.46 -1.90 0.43
CA VAL A 122 -8.76 -2.99 1.12
C VAL A 122 -7.58 -3.49 0.29
N ASP A 123 -7.75 -3.67 -1.02
CA ASP A 123 -6.66 -4.07 -1.90
C ASP A 123 -5.55 -3.00 -1.94
N ALA A 124 -5.90 -1.72 -2.10
CA ALA A 124 -4.96 -0.60 -2.10
C ALA A 124 -4.18 -0.51 -0.77
N ALA A 125 -4.89 -0.60 0.36
CA ALA A 125 -4.28 -0.56 1.69
C ALA A 125 -3.34 -1.75 1.92
N ARG A 126 -3.75 -2.96 1.53
CA ARG A 126 -2.91 -4.16 1.59
C ARG A 126 -1.62 -3.98 0.80
N ARG A 127 -1.72 -3.48 -0.44
CA ARG A 127 -0.57 -3.24 -1.32
C ARG A 127 0.38 -2.20 -0.72
N LEU A 128 -0.17 -1.12 -0.16
CA LEU A 128 0.59 -0.10 0.56
C LEU A 128 1.37 -0.69 1.74
N LEU A 129 0.72 -1.50 2.58
CA LEU A 129 1.34 -2.14 3.76
C LEU A 129 2.48 -3.07 3.37
N ILE A 130 2.33 -3.86 2.30
CA ILE A 130 3.40 -4.76 1.82
C ILE A 130 4.60 -3.95 1.33
N VAL A 131 4.38 -2.95 0.47
CA VAL A 131 5.47 -2.14 -0.08
C VAL A 131 6.16 -1.34 1.02
N LEU A 132 5.39 -0.74 1.94
CA LEU A 132 5.92 -0.03 3.11
C LEU A 132 6.80 -0.94 3.97
N GLY A 133 6.31 -2.14 4.30
CA GLY A 133 7.09 -3.12 5.07
C GLY A 133 8.39 -3.49 4.36
N VAL A 134 8.38 -3.80 3.05
CA VAL A 134 9.61 -4.13 2.31
C VAL A 134 10.62 -2.97 2.33
N VAL A 135 10.17 -1.74 2.06
CA VAL A 135 11.05 -0.56 2.06
C VAL A 135 11.62 -0.28 3.46
N PHE A 136 10.80 -0.42 4.51
CA PHE A 136 11.26 -0.24 5.89
C PHE A 136 12.21 -1.33 6.36
N PHE A 137 12.08 -2.56 5.84
CA PHE A 137 13.08 -3.60 6.08
C PHE A 137 14.42 -3.22 5.46
N ILE A 138 14.44 -2.77 4.20
CA ILE A 138 15.66 -2.28 3.54
C ILE A 138 16.27 -1.12 4.35
N ARG A 139 15.45 -0.16 4.80
CA ARG A 139 15.90 0.95 5.66
C ARG A 139 16.49 0.44 6.98
N ALA A 140 15.85 -0.52 7.66
CA ALA A 140 16.35 -1.08 8.91
C ALA A 140 17.75 -1.70 8.74
N VAL A 141 17.97 -2.43 7.64
CA VAL A 141 19.30 -2.97 7.29
C VAL A 141 20.29 -1.83 7.00
N SER A 142 19.92 -0.85 6.19
CA SER A 142 20.79 0.29 5.83
C SER A 142 21.26 1.08 7.05
N ILE A 143 20.34 1.41 7.97
CA ILE A 143 20.65 2.12 9.23
C ILE A 143 21.51 1.25 10.13
N SER A 144 21.31 -0.07 10.15
CA SER A 144 22.13 -0.95 10.98
C SER A 144 23.59 -1.03 10.51
N VAL A 145 23.84 -0.84 9.21
CA VAL A 145 25.17 -1.00 8.61
C VAL A 145 25.96 0.31 8.57
N THR A 146 25.33 1.44 8.22
CA THR A 146 26.02 2.72 8.02
C THR A 146 25.31 3.85 8.74
N TRP A 147 26.05 4.58 9.57
CA TRP A 147 25.53 5.69 10.38
C TRP A 147 26.10 7.01 9.87
N LEU A 148 25.23 7.97 9.57
CA LEU A 148 25.63 9.33 9.22
C LEU A 148 25.42 10.25 10.43
N PRO A 149 26.26 11.29 10.62
CA PRO A 149 26.03 12.30 11.63
C PRO A 149 24.74 13.08 11.31
N ASN A 150 23.99 13.47 12.33
CA ASN A 150 22.74 14.18 12.13
C ASN A 150 22.98 15.55 11.46
N PRO A 151 22.32 15.87 10.34
CA PRO A 151 22.45 17.17 9.67
C PRO A 151 21.77 18.33 10.41
N PHE A 152 20.81 18.04 11.28
CA PHE A 152 20.11 19.00 12.11
C PHE A 152 20.90 19.27 13.42
N PRO A 153 21.43 20.49 13.61
CA PRO A 153 22.37 20.78 14.69
C PRO A 153 21.77 20.74 16.09
N LEU A 154 20.45 20.88 16.21
CA LEU A 154 19.73 20.94 17.50
C LEU A 154 19.06 19.60 17.87
N CYS A 155 19.35 18.51 17.15
CA CYS A 155 18.70 17.24 17.43
C CYS A 155 19.11 16.69 18.80
N LYS A 156 18.10 16.47 19.65
CA LYS A 156 18.24 15.84 20.96
C LYS A 156 17.45 14.54 20.96
N ALA A 157 18.16 13.41 21.07
CA ALA A 157 17.51 12.11 21.13
C ALA A 157 16.84 11.89 22.49
N SER A 158 15.79 11.07 22.48
CA SER A 158 15.27 10.46 23.69
C SER A 158 16.29 9.47 24.26
N GLU A 159 16.34 9.33 25.59
CA GLU A 159 17.21 8.39 26.29
C GLU A 159 16.40 7.72 27.41
N LEU A 160 15.58 6.73 27.05
CA LEU A 160 14.66 6.04 27.98
C LEU A 160 15.24 4.72 28.53
N GLY A 161 16.42 4.33 28.05
CA GLY A 161 17.20 3.21 28.57
C GLY A 161 16.89 1.86 27.93
N ASN A 162 15.61 1.44 27.86
CA ASN A 162 15.23 0.17 27.24
C ASN A 162 14.90 0.33 25.74
N PRO A 163 15.74 -0.20 24.81
CA PRO A 163 15.53 0.00 23.38
C PRO A 163 14.21 -0.54 22.84
N LEU A 164 13.69 -1.61 23.45
CA LEU A 164 12.45 -2.26 23.00
C LEU A 164 11.21 -1.43 23.33
N VAL A 165 11.21 -0.78 24.50
CA VAL A 165 10.14 0.12 24.94
C VAL A 165 10.24 1.45 24.22
N GLU A 166 11.46 1.98 24.10
CA GLU A 166 11.72 3.21 23.37
C GLU A 166 11.32 3.11 21.90
N ALA A 167 11.53 1.96 21.26
CA ALA A 167 11.03 1.70 19.91
C ALA A 167 9.50 1.82 19.82
N LEU A 168 8.75 1.31 20.80
CA LEU A 168 7.29 1.49 20.83
C LEU A 168 6.91 2.97 21.00
N LEU A 169 7.66 3.72 21.80
CA LEU A 169 7.44 5.15 22.00
C LEU A 169 7.75 5.96 20.74
N ILE A 170 8.76 5.57 19.95
CA ILE A 170 9.01 6.17 18.63
C ILE A 170 7.81 5.95 17.71
N LEU A 171 7.29 4.72 17.66
CA LEU A 171 6.09 4.43 16.85
C LEU A 171 4.85 5.18 17.31
N ALA A 172 4.75 5.46 18.61
CA ALA A 172 3.70 6.28 19.20
C ALA A 172 3.95 7.79 19.06
N ALA A 173 5.02 8.21 18.37
CA ALA A 173 5.46 9.61 18.24
C ALA A 173 5.73 10.30 19.59
N GLN A 174 6.11 9.54 20.63
CA GLN A 174 6.44 10.01 21.97
C GLN A 174 7.95 10.04 22.26
N ALA A 175 8.77 9.48 21.37
CA ALA A 175 10.23 9.51 21.44
C ALA A 175 10.83 9.85 20.07
N LYS A 176 12.04 10.42 20.06
CA LYS A 176 12.74 10.79 18.82
C LYS A 176 14.19 10.28 18.79
N THR A 177 14.62 9.82 17.63
CA THR A 177 16.02 9.47 17.34
C THR A 177 16.67 10.54 16.49
N CYS A 178 18.00 10.62 16.54
CA CYS A 178 18.78 11.56 15.76
C CYS A 178 19.71 10.87 14.76
N GLN A 179 20.01 9.58 14.93
CA GLN A 179 21.02 8.89 14.14
C GLN A 179 20.44 8.08 12.96
N ASP A 180 19.19 8.30 12.58
CA ASP A 180 18.46 7.52 11.58
C ASP A 180 18.43 8.18 10.19
N CYS A 181 19.56 8.76 9.79
CA CYS A 181 19.62 9.60 8.60
C CYS A 181 19.51 8.80 7.28
N PHE A 182 20.12 7.61 7.15
CA PHE A 182 20.20 6.89 5.87
C PHE A 182 19.19 5.73 5.72
N PHE A 183 18.21 5.70 4.81
CA PHE A 183 17.69 6.69 3.85
C PHE A 183 16.25 7.10 4.25
N SER A 184 15.84 8.35 4.03
CA SER A 184 14.72 9.05 4.70
C SER A 184 13.37 8.33 4.75
N GLY A 185 12.81 8.13 5.95
CA GLY A 185 11.47 7.59 6.17
C GLY A 185 10.34 8.53 5.72
N HIS A 186 10.51 9.84 5.92
CA HIS A 186 9.59 10.87 5.43
C HIS A 186 9.49 10.85 3.91
N SER A 187 10.63 10.74 3.21
CA SER A 187 10.66 10.60 1.76
C SER A 187 9.92 9.34 1.29
N VAL A 188 10.07 8.21 1.99
CA VAL A 188 9.32 6.97 1.72
C VAL A 188 7.81 7.21 1.85
N ALA A 189 7.36 7.76 2.98
CA ALA A 189 5.94 8.01 3.24
C ALA A 189 5.33 8.96 2.20
N ILE A 190 5.99 10.09 1.90
CA ILE A 190 5.55 11.06 0.90
C ILE A 190 5.51 10.45 -0.50
N THR A 191 6.52 9.66 -0.87
CA THR A 191 6.57 8.99 -2.19
C THR A 191 5.45 7.96 -2.31
N LEU A 192 5.21 7.14 -1.29
CA LEU A 192 4.09 6.19 -1.28
C LEU A 192 2.74 6.89 -1.36
N SER A 193 2.55 7.97 -0.60
CA SER A 193 1.34 8.80 -0.70
C SER A 193 1.15 9.33 -2.12
N CYS A 194 2.20 9.89 -2.73
CA CYS A 194 2.15 10.34 -4.12
C CYS A 194 1.76 9.23 -5.10
N MET A 195 2.36 8.04 -4.98
CA MET A 195 2.04 6.90 -5.84
C MET A 195 0.61 6.40 -5.62
N LEU A 196 0.15 6.36 -4.38
CA LEU A 196 -1.23 6.00 -4.03
C LEU A 196 -2.22 6.99 -4.63
N TRP A 197 -1.97 8.29 -4.49
CA TRP A 197 -2.85 9.33 -5.06
C TRP A 197 -2.86 9.26 -6.57
N TYR A 198 -1.69 9.02 -7.18
CA TYR A 198 -1.60 8.86 -8.61
C TYR A 198 -2.37 7.62 -9.07
N ASP A 199 -2.25 6.45 -8.44
CA ASP A 199 -2.85 5.20 -8.96
C ASP A 199 -4.31 4.99 -8.54
N TYR A 200 -4.72 5.43 -7.35
CA TYR A 200 -6.04 5.09 -6.76
C TYR A 200 -7.03 6.25 -6.69
N LEU A 201 -6.62 7.49 -6.93
CA LEU A 201 -7.54 8.62 -6.94
C LEU A 201 -8.42 8.58 -8.21
N ASN A 202 -9.71 8.32 -8.01
CA ASN A 202 -10.68 8.20 -9.10
C ASN A 202 -11.19 9.58 -9.58
N THR A 203 -10.32 10.32 -10.25
CA THR A 203 -10.57 11.68 -10.75
C THR A 203 -9.86 11.92 -12.09
N LYS A 204 -10.01 13.13 -12.64
CA LYS A 204 -9.33 13.55 -13.89
C LYS A 204 -7.82 13.43 -13.74
N ILE A 205 -7.14 12.99 -14.80
CA ILE A 205 -5.68 12.80 -14.82
C ILE A 205 -4.90 14.03 -14.35
N TRP A 206 -5.32 15.24 -14.73
CA TRP A 206 -4.69 16.49 -14.31
C TRP A 206 -4.69 16.70 -12.78
N ILE A 207 -5.71 16.23 -12.08
CA ILE A 207 -5.78 16.28 -10.61
C ILE A 207 -4.87 15.21 -10.00
N ARG A 208 -4.79 14.01 -10.60
CA ARG A 208 -3.84 12.96 -10.19
C ARG A 208 -2.39 13.41 -10.35
N LEU A 209 -2.10 14.20 -11.39
CA LEU A 209 -0.76 14.77 -11.63
C LEU A 209 -0.32 15.77 -10.56
N LEU A 210 -1.24 16.35 -9.77
CA LEU A 210 -0.89 17.21 -8.62
C LEU A 210 -0.14 16.46 -7.51
N ALA A 211 -0.17 15.13 -7.50
CA ALA A 211 0.63 14.33 -6.58
C ALA A 211 2.14 14.55 -6.78
N ILE A 212 2.58 14.82 -8.02
CA ILE A 212 3.99 15.04 -8.37
C ILE A 212 4.55 16.31 -7.70
N PRO A 213 4.01 17.52 -7.95
CA PRO A 213 4.49 18.73 -7.29
C PRO A 213 4.32 18.66 -5.77
N ALA A 214 3.30 17.97 -5.25
CA ALA A 214 3.17 17.70 -3.82
C ALA A 214 4.41 16.95 -3.30
N ALA A 215 4.79 15.82 -3.91
CA ALA A 215 5.99 15.08 -3.52
C ALA A 215 7.26 15.94 -3.56
N PHE A 216 7.41 16.81 -4.57
CA PHE A 216 8.52 17.77 -4.65
C PHE A 216 8.53 18.77 -3.49
N ILE A 217 7.37 19.33 -3.12
CA ILE A 217 7.24 20.22 -1.96
C ILE A 217 7.63 19.46 -0.68
N GLY A 218 7.17 18.22 -0.54
CA GLY A 218 7.54 17.33 0.57
C GLY A 218 9.05 17.14 0.71
N ALA A 219 9.70 16.75 -0.38
CA ALA A 219 11.15 16.60 -0.44
C ALA A 219 11.87 17.91 -0.12
N LEU A 220 11.41 19.04 -0.68
CA LEU A 220 12.00 20.34 -0.45
C LEU A 220 11.95 20.75 1.03
N VAL A 221 10.81 20.55 1.71
CA VAL A 221 10.66 20.85 3.14
C VAL A 221 11.62 20.02 3.99
N ILE A 222 11.79 18.72 3.69
CA ILE A 222 12.76 17.87 4.40
C ILE A 222 14.18 18.45 4.30
N LEU A 223 14.58 18.91 3.11
CA LEU A 223 15.91 19.49 2.86
C LEU A 223 16.08 20.88 3.48
N LEU A 224 15.06 21.74 3.37
CA LEU A 224 15.07 23.08 3.96
C LEU A 224 15.24 23.03 5.47
N CYS A 225 14.61 22.06 6.14
CA CYS A 225 14.74 21.84 7.58
C CYS A 225 16.04 21.15 8.00
N ARG A 226 16.88 20.73 7.04
CA ARG A 226 18.09 19.91 7.30
C ARG A 226 17.78 18.64 8.08
N PHE A 227 16.60 18.08 7.85
CA PHE A 227 16.12 16.92 8.60
C PHE A 227 16.76 15.62 8.09
N HIS A 228 16.99 15.53 6.78
CA HIS A 228 17.73 14.45 6.13
C HIS A 228 18.68 15.02 5.07
N TYR A 229 19.73 14.26 4.74
CA TYR A 229 20.60 14.59 3.61
C TYR A 229 19.84 14.44 2.28
N THR A 230 20.30 15.16 1.26
CA THR A 230 19.79 15.08 -0.11
C THR A 230 19.85 13.66 -0.64
N VAL A 231 20.95 12.94 -0.35
CA VAL A 231 21.11 11.53 -0.74
C VAL A 231 20.03 10.65 -0.09
N ASP A 232 19.69 10.89 1.18
CA ASP A 232 18.67 10.12 1.90
C ASP A 232 17.29 10.31 1.28
N VAL A 233 16.97 11.55 0.88
CA VAL A 233 15.70 11.89 0.23
C VAL A 233 15.62 11.23 -1.16
N ILE A 234 16.70 11.27 -1.94
CA ILE A 234 16.80 10.64 -3.26
C ILE A 234 16.64 9.12 -3.16
N PHE A 235 17.36 8.46 -2.26
CA PHE A 235 17.24 7.01 -2.08
C PHE A 235 15.87 6.61 -1.55
N GLY A 236 15.29 7.38 -0.63
CA GLY A 236 13.92 7.20 -0.17
C GLY A 236 12.90 7.25 -1.31
N PHE A 237 13.04 8.22 -2.22
CA PHE A 237 12.21 8.30 -3.42
C PHE A 237 12.45 7.13 -4.37
N LEU A 238 13.70 6.87 -4.77
CA LEU A 238 14.05 5.88 -5.79
C LEU A 238 13.68 4.47 -5.37
N ILE A 239 14.07 4.03 -4.17
CA ILE A 239 13.77 2.69 -3.68
C ILE A 239 12.25 2.51 -3.59
N THR A 240 11.54 3.49 -3.03
CA THR A 240 10.08 3.42 -2.89
C THR A 240 9.38 3.35 -4.24
N PHE A 241 9.75 4.23 -5.18
CA PHE A 241 9.18 4.25 -6.53
C PHE A 241 9.41 2.92 -7.25
N LEU A 242 10.65 2.40 -7.20
CA LEU A 242 11.00 1.13 -7.81
C LEU A 242 10.20 -0.02 -7.17
N MET A 243 10.17 -0.11 -5.83
CA MET A 243 9.41 -1.16 -5.14
C MET A 243 7.93 -1.12 -5.49
N TRP A 244 7.32 0.07 -5.53
CA TRP A 244 5.94 0.25 -5.92
C TRP A 244 5.66 -0.23 -7.36
N LYS A 245 6.51 0.17 -8.33
CA LYS A 245 6.36 -0.23 -9.73
C LYS A 245 6.63 -1.71 -9.96
N TYR A 246 7.68 -2.26 -9.33
CA TYR A 246 7.98 -3.69 -9.40
C TYR A 246 6.85 -4.52 -8.83
N TYR A 247 6.29 -4.12 -7.69
CA TYR A 247 5.17 -4.80 -7.06
C TYR A 247 3.94 -4.85 -7.99
N HIS A 248 3.53 -3.72 -8.57
CA HIS A 248 2.38 -3.69 -9.49
C HIS A 248 2.64 -4.46 -10.79
N MET A 249 3.83 -4.32 -11.38
CA MET A 249 4.21 -5.10 -12.57
C MET A 249 4.17 -6.61 -12.28
N PHE A 250 4.63 -7.02 -11.11
CA PHE A 250 4.62 -8.41 -10.69
C PHE A 250 3.19 -8.95 -10.52
N LEU A 251 2.31 -8.19 -9.87
CA LEU A 251 0.89 -8.54 -9.75
C LEU A 251 0.25 -8.73 -11.13
N HIS A 252 0.43 -7.78 -12.05
CA HIS A 252 -0.11 -7.90 -13.42
C HIS A 252 0.44 -9.13 -14.18
N ARG A 253 1.66 -9.58 -13.90
CA ARG A 253 2.20 -10.83 -14.48
C ARG A 253 1.53 -12.06 -13.90
N ILE A 254 1.36 -12.13 -12.58
CA ILE A 254 0.67 -13.23 -11.91
C ILE A 254 -0.78 -13.33 -12.38
N GLU A 255 -1.50 -12.21 -12.40
CA GLU A 255 -2.91 -12.17 -12.81
C GLU A 255 -3.07 -12.74 -14.23
N ARG A 256 -2.25 -12.29 -15.18
CA ARG A 256 -2.25 -12.81 -16.56
C ARG A 256 -1.91 -14.31 -16.63
N TYR A 257 -0.97 -14.77 -15.83
CA TYR A 257 -0.61 -16.19 -15.77
C TYR A 257 -1.75 -17.05 -15.22
N LEU A 258 -2.39 -16.62 -14.13
CA LEU A 258 -3.53 -17.33 -13.52
C LEU A 258 -4.72 -17.41 -14.48
N VAL A 259 -5.02 -16.31 -15.18
CA VAL A 259 -6.06 -16.29 -16.21
C VAL A 259 -5.74 -17.26 -17.34
N LYS A 260 -4.51 -17.24 -17.87
CA LYS A 260 -4.09 -18.16 -18.93
C LYS A 260 -4.25 -19.62 -18.50
N LYS A 261 -3.75 -19.96 -17.30
CA LYS A 261 -3.87 -21.30 -16.73
C LYS A 261 -5.33 -21.72 -16.52
N HIS A 262 -6.20 -20.83 -16.05
CA HIS A 262 -7.63 -21.11 -15.87
C HIS A 262 -8.33 -21.38 -17.21
N VAL A 263 -8.05 -20.58 -18.23
CA VAL A 263 -8.57 -20.80 -19.59
C VAL A 263 -8.08 -22.14 -20.15
N GLU A 264 -6.82 -22.52 -19.94
CA GLU A 264 -6.29 -23.82 -20.35
C GLU A 264 -6.97 -25.00 -19.64
N MET A 265 -7.26 -24.88 -18.34
CA MET A 265 -8.01 -25.89 -17.58
C MET A 265 -9.43 -26.07 -18.13
N LEU A 266 -10.13 -24.97 -18.41
CA LEU A 266 -11.46 -25.01 -19.02
C LEU A 266 -11.44 -25.65 -20.42
N LYS A 267 -10.40 -25.38 -21.23
CA LYS A 267 -10.22 -26.01 -22.54
C LYS A 267 -9.97 -27.53 -22.44
N LYS A 268 -9.25 -27.99 -21.40
CA LYS A 268 -8.99 -29.41 -21.15
C LYS A 268 -10.23 -30.15 -20.63
N GLN A 269 -11.13 -29.48 -19.92
CA GLN A 269 -12.38 -30.03 -19.39
C GLN A 269 -13.48 -30.14 -20.47
N LYS A 270 -13.08 -30.58 -21.67
CA LYS A 270 -13.79 -30.56 -22.96
C LYS A 270 -15.02 -31.47 -23.02
N SER A 271 -16.00 -31.26 -22.14
CA SER A 271 -17.27 -31.99 -22.12
C SER A 271 -18.52 -31.15 -21.76
N LYS A 272 -18.44 -29.82 -21.62
CA LYS A 272 -19.63 -28.99 -21.30
C LYS A 272 -19.87 -27.81 -22.25
N PRO A 273 -21.16 -27.46 -22.50
CA PRO A 273 -21.59 -26.64 -23.63
C PRO A 273 -21.13 -25.17 -23.58
N PRO A 274 -21.26 -24.42 -24.70
CA PRO A 274 -20.78 -23.04 -24.86
C PRO A 274 -21.27 -22.03 -23.81
N SER A 275 -22.35 -22.35 -23.08
CA SER A 275 -22.88 -21.54 -21.98
C SER A 275 -21.95 -21.49 -20.76
N LEU A 276 -21.21 -22.55 -20.46
CA LEU A 276 -20.26 -22.60 -19.33
C LEU A 276 -19.05 -21.69 -19.56
N TYR A 277 -18.64 -21.55 -20.82
CA TYR A 277 -17.58 -20.63 -21.24
C TYR A 277 -18.00 -19.17 -21.08
N LYS A 278 -19.27 -18.85 -21.41
CA LYS A 278 -19.88 -17.54 -21.17
C LYS A 278 -19.99 -17.24 -19.67
N LEU A 279 -20.28 -18.26 -18.86
CA LEU A 279 -20.35 -18.18 -17.40
C LEU A 279 -18.96 -17.99 -16.77
N ALA A 280 -17.94 -18.74 -17.21
CA ALA A 280 -16.56 -18.59 -16.78
C ALA A 280 -15.99 -17.22 -17.16
N LYS A 281 -16.30 -16.73 -18.37
CA LYS A 281 -15.99 -15.35 -18.78
C LYS A 281 -16.69 -14.32 -17.89
N GLY A 282 -17.93 -14.59 -17.47
CA GLY A 282 -18.68 -13.77 -16.51
C GLY A 282 -18.21 -13.89 -15.05
N PHE A 283 -17.64 -15.02 -14.66
CA PHE A 283 -17.04 -15.28 -13.34
C PHE A 283 -15.69 -14.60 -13.24
N VAL A 284 -14.80 -14.78 -14.22
CA VAL A 284 -13.54 -14.03 -14.34
C VAL A 284 -13.80 -12.53 -14.35
N ARG A 285 -14.82 -12.05 -15.07
CA ARG A 285 -15.21 -10.62 -15.08
C ARG A 285 -15.80 -10.13 -13.74
N ARG A 286 -16.41 -11.00 -12.93
CA ARG A 286 -16.95 -10.68 -11.59
C ARG A 286 -15.89 -10.75 -10.49
N GLU A 287 -15.06 -11.78 -10.52
CA GLU A 287 -13.97 -12.03 -9.59
C GLU A 287 -12.79 -11.09 -9.82
N MET A 288 -12.47 -10.80 -11.08
CA MET A 288 -11.45 -9.82 -11.48
C MET A 288 -12.05 -8.44 -11.79
N GLY A 289 -13.17 -8.08 -11.17
CA GLY A 289 -13.98 -6.89 -11.46
C GLY A 289 -13.34 -5.52 -11.15
N GLN A 290 -12.01 -5.41 -11.22
CA GLN A 290 -11.24 -4.17 -11.11
C GLN A 290 -10.00 -4.13 -12.00
N VAL A 291 -9.95 -4.94 -13.06
CA VAL A 291 -8.85 -4.84 -14.02
C VAL A 291 -9.30 -3.94 -15.17
N GLU A 292 -8.51 -2.88 -15.43
CA GLU A 292 -8.77 -1.86 -16.44
C GLU A 292 -9.04 -2.46 -17.83
N GLU A 293 -9.70 -1.68 -18.68
CA GLU A 293 -10.18 -2.00 -20.03
C GLU A 293 -9.12 -2.65 -20.95
N CYS A 294 -7.83 -2.46 -20.64
CA CYS A 294 -6.68 -3.06 -21.32
C CYS A 294 -6.67 -4.61 -21.23
N ASP A 295 -7.09 -5.19 -20.11
CA ASP A 295 -7.08 -6.66 -19.93
C ASP A 295 -8.30 -7.35 -20.55
N ILE A 296 -9.41 -6.62 -20.79
CA ILE A 296 -10.54 -7.17 -21.57
C ILE A 296 -10.11 -7.37 -23.02
N ASN A 297 -9.34 -6.43 -23.58
CA ASN A 297 -8.81 -6.56 -24.93
C ASN A 297 -7.79 -7.69 -25.01
N TYR A 298 -6.89 -7.85 -24.03
CA TYR A 298 -5.98 -9.00 -23.95
C TYR A 298 -6.71 -10.34 -23.82
N ILE A 299 -7.73 -10.45 -22.96
CA ILE A 299 -8.56 -11.66 -22.87
C ILE A 299 -9.28 -11.90 -24.21
N GLN A 300 -9.79 -10.87 -24.88
CA GLN A 300 -10.41 -11.05 -26.19
C GLN A 300 -9.40 -11.44 -27.28
N ASP A 301 -8.17 -10.95 -27.20
CA ASP A 301 -7.08 -11.18 -28.14
C ASP A 301 -6.50 -12.59 -27.99
N VAL A 302 -6.20 -13.03 -26.75
CA VAL A 302 -5.83 -14.42 -26.41
C VAL A 302 -6.92 -15.41 -26.85
N LEU A 303 -8.18 -15.00 -26.82
CA LEU A 303 -9.30 -15.81 -27.30
C LEU A 303 -9.52 -15.75 -28.82
N LYS A 304 -8.97 -14.73 -29.50
CA LYS A 304 -9.09 -14.53 -30.95
C LYS A 304 -7.86 -15.02 -31.74
N HIS A 305 -6.67 -15.12 -31.14
CA HIS A 305 -5.41 -15.19 -31.89
C HIS A 305 -4.46 -16.37 -31.57
N GLU A 306 -4.87 -17.41 -30.84
CA GLU A 306 -4.04 -18.63 -30.78
C GLU A 306 -4.55 -19.73 -31.74
N PRO A 307 -3.78 -20.07 -32.80
CA PRO A 307 -3.97 -21.31 -33.52
C PRO A 307 -3.61 -22.48 -32.60
N ILE A 308 -4.38 -23.56 -32.74
CA ILE A 308 -4.16 -24.82 -32.04
C ILE A 308 -2.88 -25.44 -32.60
N GLU A 309 -1.73 -25.23 -31.98
CA GLU A 309 -0.54 -26.03 -32.27
C GLU A 309 0.43 -26.18 -31.09
N SER A 310 1.21 -27.26 -31.18
CA SER A 310 1.64 -28.15 -30.11
C SER A 310 2.90 -27.74 -29.32
N HIS A 311 2.94 -28.19 -28.06
CA HIS A 311 4.09 -28.51 -27.19
C HIS A 311 5.47 -27.87 -27.47
N ARG A 312 5.96 -27.10 -26.48
CA ARG A 312 7.41 -27.04 -26.16
C ARG A 312 7.65 -26.97 -24.65
N LYS A 313 8.49 -27.89 -24.17
CA LYS A 313 8.88 -28.10 -22.76
C LYS A 313 10.30 -27.55 -22.54
N GLY A 314 10.52 -26.90 -21.40
CA GLY A 314 11.78 -26.93 -20.63
C GLY A 314 12.74 -25.75 -20.77
N LYS A 315 12.96 -25.04 -19.64
CA LYS A 315 14.28 -24.63 -19.06
C LYS A 315 14.26 -23.52 -17.99
N ASP A 316 13.13 -23.18 -17.39
CA ASP A 316 13.09 -22.08 -16.38
C ASP A 316 13.08 -22.53 -14.90
N ASP A 317 13.34 -23.81 -14.62
CA ASP A 317 12.98 -24.43 -13.32
C ASP A 317 13.71 -23.83 -12.10
N VAL A 318 15.00 -23.48 -12.17
CA VAL A 318 15.74 -23.10 -10.93
C VAL A 318 15.46 -21.67 -10.47
N ARG A 319 15.34 -20.71 -11.40
CA ARG A 319 14.91 -19.34 -11.06
C ARG A 319 13.46 -19.32 -10.62
N THR A 320 12.63 -20.16 -11.24
CA THR A 320 11.22 -20.32 -10.87
C THR A 320 11.08 -20.94 -9.49
N ILE A 321 11.91 -21.92 -9.12
CA ILE A 321 11.91 -22.54 -7.79
C ILE A 321 12.38 -21.56 -6.70
N PHE A 322 13.44 -20.79 -6.93
CA PHE A 322 13.91 -19.78 -5.97
C PHE A 322 12.88 -18.67 -5.78
N VAL A 323 12.30 -18.18 -6.88
CA VAL A 323 11.19 -17.21 -6.84
C VAL A 323 9.96 -17.85 -6.19
N MET A 324 9.66 -19.13 -6.41
CA MET A 324 8.58 -19.87 -5.75
C MET A 324 8.82 -20.11 -4.26
N ALA A 325 10.06 -20.23 -3.80
CA ALA A 325 10.42 -20.35 -2.39
C ALA A 325 10.26 -19.01 -1.66
N VAL A 326 10.72 -17.92 -2.28
CA VAL A 326 10.47 -16.55 -1.80
C VAL A 326 8.97 -16.22 -1.86
N LEU A 327 8.26 -16.68 -2.89
CA LEU A 327 6.81 -16.58 -3.00
C LEU A 327 6.09 -17.37 -1.93
N LYS A 328 6.45 -18.62 -1.65
CA LYS A 328 5.85 -19.39 -0.55
C LYS A 328 6.05 -18.72 0.80
N ALA A 329 7.19 -18.04 1.01
CA ALA A 329 7.44 -17.27 2.23
C ALA A 329 6.61 -15.97 2.29
N VAL A 330 6.37 -15.30 1.16
CA VAL A 330 5.65 -14.01 1.07
C VAL A 330 4.14 -14.17 0.89
N THR A 331 3.68 -15.28 0.30
CA THR A 331 2.29 -15.57 -0.08
C THR A 331 1.74 -16.83 0.58
N TRP A 332 2.33 -17.28 1.70
CA TRP A 332 1.91 -18.48 2.46
C TRP A 332 0.38 -18.53 2.62
N HIS A 333 -0.25 -17.38 2.83
CA HIS A 333 -1.70 -17.27 3.04
C HIS A 333 -2.58 -17.35 1.79
N GLU A 334 -2.06 -17.05 0.58
CA GLU A 334 -2.86 -17.12 -0.66
C GLU A 334 -2.95 -18.54 -1.22
N SER A 335 -2.09 -19.45 -0.79
CA SER A 335 -2.04 -20.84 -1.30
C SER A 335 -3.14 -21.75 -0.73
N TRP A 336 -3.67 -21.42 0.46
CA TRP A 336 -4.68 -22.25 1.13
C TRP A 336 -6.10 -22.01 0.62
N GLY A 337 -6.42 -20.80 0.16
CA GLY A 337 -7.74 -20.50 -0.44
C GLY A 337 -8.01 -21.32 -1.70
N TYR A 338 -6.97 -21.59 -2.50
CA TYR A 338 -7.10 -22.41 -3.72
C TYR A 338 -7.14 -23.92 -3.47
N LEU A 339 -6.67 -24.40 -2.31
CA LEU A 339 -6.71 -25.82 -1.93
C LEU A 339 -8.00 -26.20 -1.19
N LEU A 340 -8.61 -25.25 -0.46
CA LEU A 340 -9.88 -25.48 0.26
C LEU A 340 -11.13 -25.41 -0.63
N GLU A 341 -11.01 -24.90 -1.86
CA GLU A 341 -12.09 -24.88 -2.87
C GLU A 341 -12.03 -26.05 -3.87
N LEU A 342 -11.08 -26.98 -3.72
CA LEU A 342 -11.19 -28.26 -4.40
C LEU A 342 -12.28 -29.08 -3.69
N PRO A 343 -13.37 -29.49 -4.38
CA PRO A 343 -14.29 -30.43 -3.79
C PRO A 343 -13.50 -31.69 -3.46
N ILE A 344 -13.41 -32.02 -2.16
CA ILE A 344 -13.01 -33.34 -1.69
C ILE A 344 -14.09 -34.29 -2.22
N MET A 345 -13.89 -34.80 -3.43
CA MET A 345 -14.71 -35.89 -3.95
C MET A 345 -14.37 -37.11 -3.11
N HIS A 346 -15.25 -37.40 -2.16
CA HIS A 346 -15.33 -38.71 -1.53
C HIS A 346 -15.33 -39.77 -2.63
N TYR A 347 -14.30 -40.60 -2.62
CA TYR A 347 -14.20 -41.77 -3.47
C TYR A 347 -15.03 -42.86 -2.79
N GLU A 348 -16.32 -42.96 -3.11
CA GLU A 348 -17.04 -44.22 -2.88
C GLU A 348 -16.58 -45.22 -3.94
N GLN A 349 -15.85 -46.24 -3.48
CA GLN A 349 -15.51 -47.42 -4.27
C GLN A 349 -16.77 -48.26 -4.48
N VAL A 350 -16.96 -48.65 -5.75
CA VAL A 350 -17.73 -49.79 -6.32
C VAL A 350 -18.71 -50.52 -5.41
#